data_AF-A0A954AAU0-F1
#
_entry.id   AF-A0A954AAU0-F1
#
_cell.length_a   1.000
_cell.length_b   1.000
_cell.length_c   1.000
_cell.angle_alpha   90.00
_cell.angle_beta   90.00
_cell.angle_gamma   90.00
#
_symmetry.space_group_name_H-M   'P 1'
#
loop_
_entity.id
_entity.type
_entity.pdbx_description
1 polymer ?
#
loop_
_entity_poly.entity_id
_entity_poly.type
_entity_poly.pdbx_seq_one_letter_code
_entity_poly.pdbx_strand_id
1 'polypeptide(L)'
;FASLEKTGDEWRQDCIGCHVLGYGQSFLLPADAEPYKNVQCESCHGLNPGHPEEPETHPWPKIKESTCLTCHNKAQTLVEFQFLPMKRQVQCPPIQR
;
A
#
# COMPACT_ATOMS: atom_id res chain seq x y z
N PHE A 1 9.29 0.20 2.36
CA PHE A 1 10.62 -0.37 2.72
C PHE A 1 11.34 0.49 3.75
N ALA A 2 11.48 1.81 3.53
CA ALA A 2 12.22 2.71 4.43
C ALA A 2 11.78 2.67 5.91
N SER A 3 10.51 2.35 6.21
CA SER A 3 10.04 2.17 7.59
C SER A 3 10.60 0.91 8.25
N LEU A 4 10.82 -0.17 7.49
CA LEU A 4 11.36 -1.44 7.97
C LEU A 4 12.88 -1.40 8.08
N GLU A 5 13.56 -0.75 7.12
CA GLU A 5 15.03 -0.55 7.19
C GLU A 5 15.45 0.20 8.46
N LYS A 6 14.60 1.13 8.93
CA LYS A 6 14.85 1.88 10.17
C LYS A 6 14.87 1.00 11.42
N THR A 7 14.18 -0.14 11.40
CA THR A 7 14.07 -1.05 12.54
C THR A 7 14.81 -2.38 12.31
N GLY A 8 15.37 -2.59 11.10
CA GLY A 8 16.03 -3.84 10.72
C GLY A 8 15.05 -4.98 10.41
N ASP A 9 13.77 -4.66 10.19
CA ASP A 9 12.70 -5.64 9.96
C ASP A 9 12.46 -5.92 8.48
N GLU A 10 13.30 -5.43 7.56
CA GLU A 10 13.04 -5.52 6.12
C GLU A 10 13.03 -6.96 5.57
N TRP A 11 13.68 -7.89 6.28
CA TRP A 11 13.71 -9.32 5.92
C TRP A 11 12.55 -10.13 6.51
N ARG A 12 11.72 -9.52 7.34
CA ARG A 12 10.60 -10.19 8.00
C ARG A 12 9.43 -10.35 7.04
N GLN A 13 9.11 -11.61 6.75
CA GLN A 13 8.03 -11.97 5.83
C GLN A 13 6.65 -11.54 6.33
N ASP A 14 6.47 -11.45 7.65
CA ASP A 14 5.24 -10.98 8.27
C ASP A 14 5.10 -9.45 8.22
N CYS A 15 6.21 -8.70 8.09
CA CYS A 15 6.19 -7.25 7.93
C CYS A 15 6.11 -6.81 6.46
N ILE A 16 6.92 -7.42 5.59
CA ILE A 16 7.15 -6.93 4.23
C ILE A 16 5.85 -6.79 3.43
N GLY A 17 4.91 -7.74 3.58
CA GLY A 17 3.64 -7.74 2.85
C GLY A 17 2.77 -6.49 3.05
N CYS A 18 2.96 -5.74 4.14
CA CYS A 18 2.25 -4.49 4.41
C CYS A 18 3.04 -3.22 4.06
N HIS A 19 4.32 -3.34 3.71
CA HIS A 19 5.25 -2.21 3.55
C HIS A 19 5.83 -2.07 2.14
N VAL A 20 5.38 -2.94 1.22
CA VAL A 20 5.74 -2.96 -0.20
C VAL A 20 4.51 -3.41 -0.99
N LEU A 21 4.47 -3.12 -2.29
CA LEU A 21 3.51 -3.72 -3.21
C LEU A 21 4.05 -5.08 -3.72
N GLY A 22 3.19 -6.03 -4.07
CA GLY A 22 3.58 -7.18 -4.89
C GLY A 22 4.41 -8.30 -4.22
N TYR A 23 4.69 -8.24 -2.92
CA TYR A 23 5.33 -9.37 -2.22
C TYR A 23 4.47 -10.64 -2.31
N GLY A 24 5.07 -11.76 -2.69
CA GLY A 24 4.37 -13.03 -2.91
C GLY A 24 3.64 -13.14 -4.25
N GLN A 25 3.64 -12.08 -5.06
CA GLN A 25 2.96 -12.05 -6.37
C GLN A 25 3.91 -11.67 -7.51
N SER A 26 4.66 -10.60 -7.33
CA SER A 26 5.63 -10.06 -8.30
C SER A 26 7.06 -10.44 -7.95
N PHE A 27 7.36 -10.63 -6.67
CA PHE A 27 8.66 -11.08 -6.18
C PHE A 27 8.54 -11.84 -4.85
N LEU A 28 9.61 -12.55 -4.48
CA LEU A 28 9.68 -13.37 -3.26
C LEU A 28 10.80 -12.95 -2.31
N LEU A 29 11.87 -12.35 -2.80
CA LEU A 29 13.00 -11.95 -1.96
C LEU A 29 12.86 -10.47 -1.58
N PRO A 30 13.01 -10.10 -0.29
CA PRO A 30 12.98 -8.69 0.12
C PRO A 30 13.97 -7.79 -0.63
N ALA A 31 15.10 -8.34 -1.09
CA ALA A 31 16.08 -7.63 -1.91
C ALA A 31 15.50 -7.11 -3.24
N ASP A 32 14.45 -7.74 -3.77
CA ASP A 32 13.80 -7.38 -5.03
C ASP A 32 12.70 -6.31 -4.84
N ALA A 33 12.50 -5.82 -3.61
CA ALA A 33 11.42 -4.89 -3.28
C ALA A 33 11.64 -3.47 -3.82
N GLU A 34 12.83 -3.13 -4.34
CA GLU A 34 13.20 -1.77 -4.78
C GLU A 34 12.16 -1.11 -5.71
N PRO A 35 11.65 -1.78 -6.76
CA PRO A 35 10.65 -1.18 -7.66
C PRO A 35 9.27 -1.01 -6.99
N TYR A 36 9.04 -1.73 -5.90
CA TYR A 36 7.74 -1.87 -5.26
C TYR A 36 7.73 -1.29 -3.84
N LYS A 37 8.69 -0.44 -3.50
CA LYS A 37 8.81 0.12 -2.15
C LYS A 37 7.55 0.89 -1.78
N ASN A 38 7.20 0.75 -0.49
CA ASN A 38 6.11 1.45 0.18
C ASN A 38 4.72 0.96 -0.24
N VAL A 39 3.71 1.46 0.46
CA VAL A 39 2.31 1.26 0.09
C VAL A 39 2.01 2.16 -1.10
N GLN A 40 1.54 1.57 -2.19
CA GLN A 40 1.24 2.25 -3.45
C GLN A 40 -0.28 2.26 -3.70
N CYS A 41 -0.71 2.92 -4.78
CA CYS A 41 -2.12 3.04 -5.14
C CYS A 41 -2.80 1.65 -5.23
N GLU A 42 -2.10 0.71 -5.83
CA GLU A 42 -2.50 -0.66 -6.11
C GLU A 42 -2.66 -1.49 -4.84
N SER A 43 -2.01 -1.12 -3.74
CA SER A 43 -2.18 -1.78 -2.44
C SER A 43 -3.61 -1.68 -1.91
N CYS A 44 -4.35 -0.66 -2.35
CA CYS A 44 -5.74 -0.43 -1.97
C CYS A 44 -6.71 -0.66 -3.12
N HIS A 45 -6.33 -0.24 -4.33
CA HIS A 45 -7.24 -0.20 -5.48
C HIS A 45 -7.05 -1.35 -6.48
N GLY A 46 -5.97 -2.12 -6.38
CA GLY A 46 -5.57 -3.10 -7.37
C GLY A 46 -4.92 -2.47 -8.63
N LEU A 47 -4.46 -3.33 -9.54
CA LEU A 47 -3.78 -2.90 -10.77
C LEU A 47 -4.74 -2.14 -11.69
N ASN A 48 -4.26 -1.02 -12.24
CA ASN A 48 -4.98 -0.25 -13.26
C ASN A 48 -3.99 0.49 -14.17
N PRO A 49 -3.38 -0.21 -15.14
CA PRO A 49 -2.31 0.35 -15.96
C PRO A 49 -2.74 1.53 -16.84
N GLY A 50 -4.04 1.69 -17.12
CA GLY A 50 -4.55 2.84 -17.87
C GLY A 50 -4.74 4.11 -17.04
N HIS A 51 -4.75 4.01 -15.71
CA HIS A 51 -5.00 5.17 -14.83
C HIS A 51 -3.94 6.27 -14.92
N PRO A 52 -2.63 5.99 -14.98
CA PRO A 52 -1.62 7.04 -15.06
C PRO A 52 -1.71 7.86 -16.36
N GLU A 53 -2.21 7.27 -17.44
CA GLU A 53 -2.31 7.90 -18.76
C GLU A 53 -3.66 8.59 -18.96
N GLU A 54 -4.75 7.92 -18.56
CA GLU A 54 -6.11 8.42 -18.75
C GLU A 54 -6.96 8.23 -17.46
N PRO A 55 -6.70 9.03 -16.41
CA PRO A 55 -7.29 8.82 -15.09
C PRO A 55 -8.83 9.00 -15.06
N GLU A 56 -9.38 9.78 -15.99
CA GLU A 56 -10.83 10.02 -16.11
C GLU A 56 -11.59 8.85 -16.73
N THR A 57 -10.99 8.19 -17.73
CA THR A 57 -11.60 7.04 -18.43
C THR A 57 -11.25 5.72 -17.74
N HIS A 58 -10.19 5.70 -16.94
CA HIS A 58 -9.75 4.57 -16.12
C HIS A 58 -9.78 4.87 -14.61
N PRO A 59 -10.92 5.28 -14.03
CA PRO A 59 -10.99 5.57 -12.61
C PRO A 59 -10.87 4.29 -11.79
N TRP A 60 -10.16 4.36 -10.66
CA TRP A 60 -10.22 3.28 -9.69
C TRP A 60 -11.57 3.25 -8.95
N PRO A 61 -12.05 2.06 -8.56
CA PRO A 61 -13.23 1.94 -7.71
C PRO A 61 -12.96 2.48 -6.31
N LYS A 62 -14.04 2.86 -5.61
CA LYS A 62 -13.98 3.23 -4.20
C LYS A 62 -13.59 2.01 -3.36
N ILE A 63 -12.68 2.21 -2.42
CA ILE A 63 -12.29 1.19 -1.45
C ILE A 63 -13.24 1.15 -0.25
N LYS A 64 -13.28 0.00 0.43
CA LYS A 64 -13.98 -0.19 1.71
C LYS A 64 -13.01 -0.03 2.87
N GLU A 65 -13.50 0.26 4.07
CA GLU A 65 -12.68 0.31 5.29
C GLU A 65 -11.92 -0.98 5.57
N SER A 66 -12.50 -2.13 5.19
CA SER A 66 -11.85 -3.44 5.28
C SER A 66 -10.50 -3.50 4.56
N THR A 67 -10.31 -2.69 3.51
CA THR A 67 -9.04 -2.60 2.76
C THR A 67 -7.90 -2.15 3.68
N CYS A 68 -8.17 -1.15 4.52
CA CYS A 68 -7.20 -0.63 5.49
C CYS A 68 -6.84 -1.67 6.54
N LEU A 69 -7.82 -2.51 6.93
CA LEU A 69 -7.67 -3.52 7.98
C LEU A 69 -6.84 -4.73 7.55
N THR A 70 -6.48 -4.85 6.27
CA THR A 70 -5.51 -5.86 5.80
C THR A 70 -4.19 -5.72 6.55
N CYS A 71 -3.76 -4.49 6.82
CA CYS A 71 -2.52 -4.19 7.52
C CYS A 71 -2.73 -3.50 8.87
N HIS A 72 -3.78 -2.71 9.03
CA HIS A 72 -4.07 -1.99 10.27
C HIS A 72 -5.00 -2.78 11.18
N ASN A 73 -4.50 -3.89 11.72
CA ASN A 73 -5.23 -4.76 12.63
C ASN A 73 -4.36 -5.20 13.81
N LYS A 74 -4.99 -5.79 14.83
CA LYS A 74 -4.33 -6.18 16.09
C LYS A 74 -3.22 -7.21 15.94
N ALA A 75 -3.17 -7.96 14.84
CA ALA A 75 -2.07 -8.89 14.58
C ALA A 75 -0.82 -8.20 14.02
N GLN A 76 -0.97 -7.01 13.45
CA GLN A 76 0.09 -6.29 12.73
C GLN A 76 0.49 -4.97 13.42
N THR A 77 -0.41 -4.33 14.15
CA THR A 77 -0.19 -3.01 14.75
C THR A 77 -0.48 -3.01 16.25
N LEU A 78 0.36 -2.32 17.01
CA LEU A 78 0.22 -2.14 18.47
C LEU A 78 -0.74 -1.01 18.87
N VAL A 79 -1.18 -0.21 17.91
CA VAL A 79 -2.06 0.96 18.13
C VAL A 79 -3.34 0.81 17.33
N GLU A 80 -4.42 1.39 17.86
CA GLU A 80 -5.72 1.41 17.18
C GLU A 80 -5.67 2.32 15.94
N PHE A 81 -6.21 1.83 14.83
CA PHE A 81 -6.20 2.57 13.58
C PHE A 81 -7.22 3.70 13.56
N GLN A 82 -6.74 4.91 13.26
CA GLN A 82 -7.58 6.10 13.20
C GLN A 82 -7.97 6.40 11.75
N PHE A 83 -9.13 5.89 11.30
CA PHE A 83 -9.54 5.96 9.90
C PHE A 83 -9.56 7.38 9.31
N LEU A 84 -10.24 8.33 9.94
CA LEU A 84 -10.41 9.68 9.39
C LEU A 84 -9.09 10.45 9.17
N PRO A 85 -8.18 10.54 10.16
CA PRO A 85 -6.92 11.25 9.95
C PRO A 85 -5.99 10.51 8.98
N MET A 86 -5.99 9.17 8.98
CA MET A 86 -5.12 8.39 8.09
C MET A 86 -5.60 8.42 6.64
N LYS A 87 -6.92 8.32 6.41
CA LYS A 87 -7.51 8.45 5.07
C LYS A 87 -7.08 9.74 4.38
N ARG A 88 -6.90 10.84 5.14
CA ARG A 88 -6.46 12.12 4.57
C ARG A 88 -5.02 12.13 4.04
N GLN A 89 -4.18 11.23 4.52
CA GLN A 89 -2.76 11.15 4.11
C GLN A 89 -2.56 10.33 2.83
N VAL A 90 -3.53 9.47 2.50
CA VAL A 90 -3.45 8.51 1.38
C VAL A 90 -4.51 8.78 0.31
N GLN A 91 -5.02 10.02 0.26
CA GLN A 91 -5.99 10.43 -0.74
C GLN A 91 -5.35 10.50 -2.12
N CYS A 92 -6.14 10.24 -3.16
CA CYS A 92 -5.71 10.53 -4.53
C CYS A 92 -5.28 12.00 -4.62
N PRO A 93 -4.20 12.30 -5.36
CA PRO A 93 -3.91 13.67 -5.73
C PRO A 93 -5.08 14.24 -6.55
N PRO A 94 -5.27 15.57 -6.57
CA PRO A 94 -6.23 16.19 -7.46
C PRO A 94 -5.94 15.76 -8.90
N ILE A 95 -6.92 15.12 -9.56
CA ILE A 95 -6.81 14.79 -10.98
C ILE A 95 -6.89 16.12 -11.72
N GLN A 96 -5.78 16.50 -12.37
CA GLN A 96 -5.75 17.69 -13.22
C GLN A 96 -6.62 17.38 -14.44
N ARG A 97 -7.59 18.27 -14.68
CA ARG A 97 -8.46 18.25 -15.85
C ARG A 97 -7.80 18.96 -17.02
#